data_AF-A0A6N8EG86-F1
#
_entry.id   AF-A0A6N8EG86-F1
#
_cell.length_a   1.000
_cell.length_b   1.000
_cell.length_c   1.000
_cell.angle_alpha   90.00
_cell.angle_beta   90.00
_cell.angle_gamma   90.00
#
_symmetry.space_group_name_H-M   'P 1'
#
loop_
_entity.id
_entity.type
_entity.pdbx_description
1 polymer ?
#
loop_
_entity_poly.entity_id
_entity_poly.type
_entity_poly.pdbx_seq_one_letter_code
_entity_poly.pdbx_strand_id
1 'polypeptide(L)'
;MKTLPKGANAPLASSGTVRVELGWPSGRAALDAVCFAVGDNGRIPSDDWFIFYNQRQSPGAVVDLATTLAGRAELRVQPERLPAGIQRLVIAAAMTDGAFRDLIGTRLTVTPASGEPLAFELTEAGDEQALIFAELYRHGTGWKLRAVGQGFRGGLQPLAEHFGVAVADDDPETSASVPAPIEPPHSPPIPPRPIPLEATPPPTPEPRQRRPRPGWLTWGLALLILLATATGALWLFKPDWLEIPGELWAETRDYFAYTSSTSATLDAPQPPTPASTERDSRTTASRPLSTRYQAPTCPWDDAPVFERYHALGENYVRILQRVERSNKLLGKWRNELRQSATDCPAPFVDGNRQEVEQLSQLPISAWMDESIKLNNCAGLMIKRLDKELNQESRPIIIQRLVRDADRARNLESDLTDIARDLAYLRNKTSRLIDGFEENIEACGL
;
A
#
# COMPACT_ATOMS: atom_id res chain seq x y z
N MET A 1 -5.74 -7.19 -32.23
CA MET A 1 -4.73 -7.11 -31.16
C MET A 1 -3.70 -8.19 -31.43
N LYS A 2 -2.42 -7.82 -31.51
CA LYS A 2 -1.33 -8.71 -31.92
C LYS A 2 -0.47 -9.11 -30.73
N THR A 3 -0.49 -10.39 -30.36
CA THR A 3 0.41 -10.94 -29.35
C THR A 3 1.80 -11.16 -29.94
N LEU A 4 2.83 -10.75 -29.22
CA LEU A 4 4.25 -10.94 -29.54
C LEU A 4 4.80 -12.09 -28.67
N PRO A 5 5.45 -13.11 -29.25
CA PRO A 5 6.20 -14.08 -28.45
C PRO A 5 7.45 -13.41 -27.84
N LYS A 6 8.00 -14.04 -26.79
CA LYS A 6 9.24 -13.61 -26.11
C LYS A 6 10.36 -13.31 -27.12
N GLY A 7 11.00 -12.15 -26.99
CA GLY A 7 12.05 -11.65 -27.88
C GLY A 7 11.56 -10.94 -29.16
N ALA A 8 10.31 -11.13 -29.58
CA ALA A 8 9.78 -10.48 -30.78
C ALA A 8 9.49 -8.98 -30.57
N ASN A 9 9.40 -8.25 -31.68
CA ASN A 9 9.14 -6.81 -31.68
C ASN A 9 8.18 -6.39 -32.80
N ALA A 10 7.53 -5.24 -32.63
CA ALA A 10 6.64 -4.64 -33.62
C ALA A 10 6.72 -3.11 -33.59
N PRO A 11 6.43 -2.40 -34.71
CA PRO A 11 6.21 -0.96 -34.71
C PRO A 11 5.12 -0.54 -33.73
N LEU A 12 5.30 0.60 -33.08
CA LEU A 12 4.33 1.21 -32.17
C LEU A 12 4.07 2.65 -32.60
N ALA A 13 2.80 3.01 -32.82
CA ALA A 13 2.43 4.40 -33.06
C ALA A 13 2.64 5.22 -31.79
N SER A 14 3.45 6.28 -31.89
CA SER A 14 3.90 7.10 -30.75
C SER A 14 3.08 8.36 -30.53
N SER A 15 2.20 8.70 -31.47
CA SER A 15 1.49 9.97 -31.49
C SER A 15 0.31 9.96 -30.54
N GLY A 16 0.38 10.82 -29.52
CA GLY A 16 -0.57 10.84 -28.40
C GLY A 16 -0.19 9.90 -27.26
N THR A 17 -1.16 9.60 -26.38
CA THR A 17 -0.94 8.77 -25.20
C THR A 17 -1.02 7.29 -25.55
N VAL A 18 0.06 6.56 -25.29
CA VAL A 18 0.08 5.09 -25.26
C VAL A 18 -0.32 4.62 -23.86
N ARG A 19 -1.30 3.72 -23.78
CA ARG A 19 -1.69 3.04 -22.54
C ARG A 19 -0.98 1.69 -22.46
N VAL A 20 -0.34 1.42 -21.33
CA VAL A 20 0.35 0.18 -21.03
C VAL A 20 -0.36 -0.44 -19.84
N GLU A 21 -0.96 -1.60 -20.03
CA GLU A 21 -1.73 -2.32 -19.01
C GLU A 21 -1.04 -3.65 -18.69
N LEU A 22 -0.79 -3.91 -17.41
CA LEU A 22 -0.35 -5.21 -16.91
C LEU A 22 -1.53 -5.85 -16.17
N GLY A 23 -1.96 -7.04 -16.59
CA GLY A 23 -3.02 -7.80 -15.93
C GLY A 23 -2.54 -9.18 -15.51
N TRP A 24 -2.84 -9.60 -14.29
CA TRP A 24 -2.46 -10.90 -13.72
C TRP A 24 -3.61 -11.56 -12.97
N PRO A 25 -3.59 -12.89 -12.74
CA PRO A 25 -4.63 -13.57 -11.97
C PRO A 25 -4.76 -13.00 -10.56
N SER A 26 -5.91 -12.42 -10.23
CA SER A 26 -6.20 -11.86 -8.91
C SER A 26 -6.20 -12.95 -7.83
N GLY A 27 -5.74 -12.58 -6.63
CA GLY A 27 -5.69 -13.49 -5.47
C GLY A 27 -4.50 -14.46 -5.41
N ARG A 28 -3.56 -14.42 -6.38
CA ARG A 28 -2.33 -15.23 -6.33
C ARG A 28 -1.14 -14.49 -5.72
N ALA A 29 -0.89 -13.26 -6.15
CA ALA A 29 0.13 -12.36 -5.59
C ALA A 29 -0.20 -10.90 -5.94
N ALA A 30 0.37 -9.96 -5.18
CA ALA A 30 0.46 -8.57 -5.60
C ALA A 30 1.64 -8.41 -6.56
N LEU A 31 1.47 -7.60 -7.61
CA LEU A 31 2.55 -7.17 -8.49
C LEU A 31 2.68 -5.65 -8.42
N ASP A 32 3.88 -5.20 -8.06
CA ASP A 32 4.29 -3.80 -8.15
C ASP A 32 4.79 -3.54 -9.56
N ALA A 33 3.93 -2.93 -10.38
CA ALA A 33 4.29 -2.51 -11.73
C ALA A 33 5.23 -1.29 -11.67
N VAL A 34 6.34 -1.38 -12.41
CA VAL A 34 7.38 -0.35 -12.45
C VAL A 34 7.81 -0.04 -13.88
N CYS A 35 8.36 1.15 -14.10
CA CYS A 35 8.90 1.57 -15.39
C CYS A 35 10.21 2.34 -15.22
N PHE A 36 11.24 1.95 -15.95
CA PHE A 36 12.53 2.64 -15.99
C PHE A 36 12.67 3.36 -17.33
N ALA A 37 12.87 4.69 -17.32
CA ALA A 37 13.19 5.44 -18.53
C ALA A 37 14.71 5.56 -18.66
N VAL A 38 15.25 4.84 -19.63
CA VAL A 38 16.68 4.49 -19.72
C VAL A 38 17.32 5.18 -20.92
N GLY A 39 18.52 5.74 -20.71
CA GLY A 39 19.32 6.39 -21.74
C GLY A 39 20.27 5.46 -22.49
N ASP A 40 21.10 6.04 -23.36
CA ASP A 40 22.06 5.31 -24.22
C ASP A 40 23.07 4.47 -23.43
N ASN A 41 23.44 4.90 -22.22
CA ASN A 41 24.34 4.19 -21.31
C ASN A 41 23.70 2.95 -20.64
N GLY A 42 22.44 2.65 -20.93
CA GLY A 42 21.71 1.54 -20.34
C GLY A 42 21.21 1.77 -18.91
N ARG A 43 21.38 2.97 -18.34
CA ARG A 43 20.93 3.37 -17.00
C ARG A 43 19.89 4.50 -17.06
N ILE A 44 19.17 4.73 -15.96
CA ILE A 44 18.34 5.94 -15.81
C ILE A 44 19.24 7.18 -15.62
N PRO A 45 18.85 8.37 -16.10
CA PRO A 45 19.68 9.58 -15.96
C PRO A 45 19.47 10.32 -14.62
N SER A 46 18.37 10.04 -13.91
CA SER A 46 18.14 10.41 -12.50
C SER A 46 17.05 9.50 -11.93
N ASP A 47 16.90 9.44 -10.61
CA ASP A 47 15.85 8.63 -9.98
C ASP A 47 14.44 9.02 -10.40
N ASP A 48 14.19 10.27 -10.80
CA ASP A 48 12.87 10.71 -11.27
C ASP A 48 12.38 9.94 -12.51
N TRP A 49 13.28 9.21 -13.16
CA TRP A 49 13.01 8.33 -14.29
C TRP A 49 12.82 6.84 -13.92
N PHE A 50 12.73 6.54 -12.62
CA PHE A 50 12.19 5.29 -12.09
C PHE A 50 10.77 5.53 -11.57
N ILE A 51 9.78 4.96 -12.27
CA ILE A 51 8.35 5.14 -12.00
C ILE A 51 7.81 3.90 -11.29
N PHE A 52 7.24 4.09 -10.10
CA PHE A 52 6.67 3.04 -9.25
C PHE A 52 5.63 3.66 -8.29
N TYR A 53 5.07 2.88 -7.36
CA TYR A 53 3.95 3.32 -6.51
C TYR A 53 4.24 4.60 -5.68
N ASN A 54 5.48 4.81 -5.21
CA ASN A 54 5.88 6.02 -4.47
C ASN A 54 6.46 7.14 -5.33
N GLN A 55 6.67 6.91 -6.62
CA GLN A 55 7.08 7.94 -7.57
C GLN A 55 6.34 7.71 -8.88
N ARG A 56 5.05 8.02 -8.88
CA ARG A 56 4.12 7.62 -9.95
C ARG A 56 4.32 8.36 -11.26
N GLN A 57 5.09 9.46 -11.28
CA GLN A 57 5.23 10.31 -12.46
C GLN A 57 6.70 10.64 -12.75
N SER A 58 7.05 10.60 -14.03
CA SER A 58 8.32 11.13 -14.54
C SER A 58 8.32 12.66 -14.55
N PRO A 59 9.47 13.32 -14.76
CA PRO A 59 9.53 14.73 -15.09
C PRO A 59 8.56 15.08 -16.23
N GLY A 60 7.75 16.12 -16.03
CA GLY A 60 6.73 16.56 -16.99
C GLY A 60 5.52 15.64 -17.16
N ALA A 61 5.35 14.62 -16.30
CA ALA A 61 4.32 13.58 -16.40
C ALA A 61 4.25 12.94 -17.81
N VAL A 62 5.42 12.61 -18.36
CA VAL A 62 5.55 11.93 -19.65
C VAL A 62 5.29 10.42 -19.52
N VAL A 63 5.64 9.86 -18.36
CA VAL A 63 5.19 8.55 -17.87
C VAL A 63 4.41 8.78 -16.57
N ASP A 64 3.24 8.16 -16.46
CA ASP A 64 2.32 8.25 -15.32
C ASP A 64 1.78 6.85 -14.98
N LEU A 65 2.09 6.32 -13.79
CA LEU A 65 1.50 5.10 -13.23
C LEU A 65 0.08 5.44 -12.73
N ALA A 66 -0.86 5.46 -13.67
CA ALA A 66 -2.21 5.97 -13.49
C ALA A 66 -3.09 5.10 -12.59
N THR A 67 -2.88 3.79 -12.57
CA THR A 67 -3.71 2.84 -11.79
C THR A 67 -2.88 1.67 -11.29
N THR A 68 -3.07 1.31 -10.03
CA THR A 68 -2.58 0.04 -9.45
C THR A 68 -3.74 -0.53 -8.64
N LEU A 69 -4.18 -1.74 -8.97
CA LEU A 69 -5.31 -2.46 -8.38
C LEU A 69 -4.95 -3.95 -8.27
N ALA A 70 -5.68 -4.70 -7.45
CA ALA A 70 -5.52 -6.16 -7.37
C ALA A 70 -5.73 -6.81 -8.76
N GLY A 71 -4.68 -7.42 -9.31
CA GLY A 71 -4.70 -8.06 -10.63
C GLY A 71 -4.51 -7.13 -11.83
N ARG A 72 -4.33 -5.81 -11.65
CA ARG A 72 -4.16 -4.86 -12.76
C ARG A 72 -3.35 -3.61 -12.41
N ALA A 73 -2.41 -3.23 -13.27
CA ALA A 73 -1.77 -1.91 -13.28
C ALA A 73 -1.88 -1.24 -14.66
N GLU A 74 -1.92 0.08 -14.69
CA GLU A 74 -1.95 0.91 -15.91
C GLU A 74 -0.91 2.02 -15.82
N LEU A 75 -0.02 2.08 -16.81
CA LEU A 75 0.82 3.23 -17.10
C LEU A 75 0.31 3.97 -18.33
N ARG A 76 0.47 5.30 -18.32
CA ARG A 76 0.22 6.18 -19.45
C ARG A 76 1.54 6.79 -19.86
N VAL A 77 1.86 6.70 -21.15
CA VAL A 77 3.13 7.10 -21.73
C VAL A 77 2.87 8.05 -22.89
N GLN A 78 3.66 9.11 -23.03
CA GLN A 78 3.62 10.02 -24.18
C GLN A 78 5.00 10.00 -24.88
N PRO A 79 5.29 8.99 -25.74
CA PRO A 79 6.66 8.70 -26.19
C PRO A 79 7.33 9.86 -26.95
N GLU A 80 6.53 10.67 -27.65
CA GLU A 80 7.01 11.85 -28.38
C GLU A 80 7.44 13.02 -27.47
N ARG A 81 7.00 13.03 -26.20
CA ARG A 81 7.41 14.01 -25.19
C ARG A 81 8.63 13.57 -24.37
N LEU A 82 9.15 12.35 -24.58
CA LEU A 82 10.36 11.89 -23.90
C LEU A 82 11.58 12.69 -24.41
N PRO A 83 12.46 13.16 -23.49
CA PRO A 83 13.72 13.79 -23.88
C PRO A 83 14.54 12.92 -24.83
N ALA A 84 15.35 13.56 -25.69
CA ALA A 84 16.17 12.85 -26.68
C ALA A 84 17.16 11.86 -26.06
N GLY A 85 17.64 12.12 -24.84
CA GLY A 85 18.53 11.22 -24.09
C GLY A 85 17.84 10.02 -23.43
N ILE A 86 16.50 9.88 -23.52
CA ILE A 86 15.79 8.65 -23.14
C ILE A 86 15.58 7.82 -24.42
N GLN A 87 16.17 6.63 -24.45
CA GLN A 87 16.13 5.72 -25.61
C GLN A 87 15.07 4.62 -25.49
N ARG A 88 14.80 4.16 -24.27
CA ARG A 88 13.80 3.12 -24.01
C ARG A 88 13.08 3.32 -22.68
N LEU A 89 11.84 2.84 -22.62
CA LEU A 89 11.10 2.60 -21.39
C LEU A 89 11.04 1.10 -21.15
N VAL A 90 11.57 0.66 -20.03
CA VAL A 90 11.55 -0.74 -19.59
C VAL A 90 10.36 -0.93 -18.67
N ILE A 91 9.39 -1.74 -19.06
CA ILE A 91 8.21 -2.05 -18.25
C ILE A 91 8.42 -3.39 -17.57
N ALA A 92 8.37 -3.39 -16.25
CA ALA A 92 8.58 -4.56 -15.42
C ALA A 92 7.53 -4.62 -14.31
N ALA A 93 7.50 -5.73 -13.59
CA ALA A 93 6.88 -5.79 -12.27
C ALA A 93 7.71 -6.63 -11.32
N ALA A 94 7.54 -6.38 -10.02
CA ALA A 94 8.11 -7.18 -8.94
C ALA A 94 7.01 -7.68 -7.99
N MET A 95 7.35 -8.69 -7.19
CA MET A 95 6.55 -9.17 -6.06
C MET A 95 7.42 -9.25 -4.82
N THR A 96 6.84 -8.93 -3.65
CA THR A 96 7.47 -9.12 -2.35
C THR A 96 7.65 -10.59 -2.02
N ASP A 97 6.58 -11.37 -2.21
CA ASP A 97 6.48 -12.78 -1.84
C ASP A 97 6.10 -13.63 -3.07
N GLY A 98 6.68 -14.84 -3.18
CA GLY A 98 6.40 -15.80 -4.25
C GLY A 98 7.41 -15.79 -5.40
N ALA A 99 7.01 -16.30 -6.57
CA ALA A 99 7.79 -16.24 -7.81
C ALA A 99 6.91 -16.14 -9.06
N PHE A 100 7.44 -15.62 -10.17
CA PHE A 100 6.69 -15.42 -11.41
C PHE A 100 6.18 -16.71 -12.07
N ARG A 101 6.76 -17.89 -11.76
CA ARG A 101 6.20 -19.21 -12.15
C ARG A 101 4.75 -19.43 -11.65
N ASP A 102 4.34 -18.75 -10.57
CA ASP A 102 3.01 -18.88 -9.98
C ASP A 102 1.97 -17.95 -10.67
N LEU A 103 2.45 -17.04 -11.53
CA LEU A 103 1.71 -16.01 -12.27
C LEU A 103 1.72 -16.17 -13.80
N ILE A 104 1.95 -17.38 -14.31
CA ILE A 104 1.76 -17.71 -15.75
C ILE A 104 0.36 -17.27 -16.22
N GLY A 105 0.28 -16.71 -17.42
CA GLY A 105 -0.91 -16.02 -17.95
C GLY A 105 -0.97 -14.52 -17.63
N THR A 106 0.00 -13.97 -16.88
CA THR A 106 0.15 -12.51 -16.73
C THR A 106 0.43 -11.89 -18.09
N ARG A 107 -0.35 -10.87 -18.45
CA ARG A 107 -0.34 -10.26 -19.79
C ARG A 107 -0.08 -8.77 -19.71
N LEU A 108 0.90 -8.30 -20.47
CA LEU A 108 1.09 -6.90 -20.78
C LEU A 108 0.35 -6.57 -22.09
N THR A 109 -0.46 -5.51 -22.10
CA THR A 109 -1.14 -4.99 -23.30
C THR A 109 -0.74 -3.53 -23.51
N VAL A 110 -0.32 -3.18 -24.72
CA VAL A 110 0.13 -1.85 -25.10
C VAL A 110 -0.79 -1.32 -26.20
N THR A 111 -1.62 -0.35 -25.83
CA THR A 111 -2.64 0.27 -26.68
C THR A 111 -2.19 1.69 -27.06
N PRO A 112 -1.69 1.91 -28.29
CA PRO A 112 -1.42 3.26 -28.79
C PRO A 112 -2.73 4.03 -29.04
N ALA A 113 -2.65 5.35 -29.19
CA ALA A 113 -3.80 6.19 -29.52
C ALA A 113 -4.34 5.95 -30.95
N SER A 114 -3.53 5.37 -31.84
CA SER A 114 -3.93 4.92 -33.18
C SER A 114 -3.17 3.65 -33.58
N GLY A 115 -3.77 2.83 -34.46
CA GLY A 115 -3.20 1.55 -34.87
C GLY A 115 -3.66 0.37 -33.99
N GLU A 116 -2.97 -0.78 -34.14
CA GLU A 116 -3.37 -2.02 -33.47
C GLU A 116 -2.74 -2.15 -32.07
N PRO A 117 -3.50 -2.54 -31.02
CA PRO A 117 -2.94 -2.91 -29.73
C PRO A 117 -2.03 -4.13 -29.82
N LEU A 118 -0.89 -4.06 -29.12
CA LEU A 118 0.10 -5.14 -29.01
C LEU A 118 -0.02 -5.80 -27.64
N ALA A 119 0.34 -7.07 -27.52
CA ALA A 119 0.36 -7.78 -26.24
C ALA A 119 1.60 -8.67 -26.09
N PHE A 120 2.01 -8.94 -24.84
CA PHE A 120 2.94 -10.00 -24.48
C PHE A 120 2.34 -10.76 -23.30
N GLU A 121 2.43 -12.09 -23.32
CA GLU A 121 1.90 -12.96 -22.27
C GLU A 121 3.01 -13.84 -21.70
N LEU A 122 3.05 -13.91 -20.37
CA LEU A 122 4.01 -14.72 -19.64
C LEU A 122 3.59 -16.19 -19.69
N THR A 123 4.20 -16.94 -20.61
CA THR A 123 3.98 -18.39 -20.76
C THR A 123 4.98 -19.25 -19.97
N GLU A 124 6.10 -18.67 -19.55
CA GLU A 124 7.19 -19.33 -18.83
C GLU A 124 7.87 -18.38 -17.84
N ALA A 125 8.20 -18.88 -16.65
CA ALA A 125 8.99 -18.19 -15.62
C ALA A 125 9.54 -19.23 -14.62
N GLY A 126 10.60 -18.88 -13.89
CA GLY A 126 11.20 -19.67 -12.82
C GLY A 126 10.97 -19.05 -11.44
N ASP A 127 11.99 -19.10 -10.58
CA ASP A 127 11.92 -18.56 -9.20
C ASP A 127 12.19 -17.05 -9.13
N GLU A 128 12.03 -16.31 -10.23
CA GLU A 128 12.30 -14.88 -10.25
C GLU A 128 11.18 -14.09 -9.57
N GLN A 129 11.56 -13.06 -8.83
CA GLN A 129 10.65 -12.18 -8.06
C GLN A 129 10.44 -10.83 -8.76
N ALA A 130 11.22 -10.51 -9.78
CA ALA A 130 10.97 -9.39 -10.68
C ALA A 130 11.10 -9.84 -12.14
N LEU A 131 10.34 -9.23 -13.06
CA LEU A 131 10.33 -9.60 -14.47
C LEU A 131 10.11 -8.39 -15.38
N ILE A 132 11.00 -8.24 -16.37
CA ILE A 132 10.84 -7.28 -17.48
C ILE A 132 9.90 -7.89 -18.52
N PHE A 133 8.72 -7.31 -18.68
CA PHE A 133 7.73 -7.75 -19.64
C PHE A 133 8.05 -7.25 -21.05
N ALA A 134 8.31 -5.95 -21.19
CA ALA A 134 8.55 -5.34 -22.49
C ALA A 134 9.37 -4.06 -22.42
N GLU A 135 9.90 -3.66 -23.57
CA GLU A 135 10.55 -2.38 -23.79
C GLU A 135 9.85 -1.61 -24.91
N LEU A 136 9.50 -0.35 -24.66
CA LEU A 136 9.26 0.62 -25.74
C LEU A 136 10.60 1.27 -26.04
N TYR A 137 11.08 1.20 -27.27
CA TYR A 137 12.40 1.74 -27.64
C TYR A 137 12.35 2.53 -28.94
N ARG A 138 13.22 3.55 -29.05
CA ARG A 138 13.42 4.32 -30.29
C ARG A 138 14.06 3.45 -31.36
N HIS A 139 13.58 3.56 -32.60
CA HIS A 139 14.14 2.87 -33.75
C HIS A 139 13.95 3.70 -35.02
N GLY A 140 15.05 4.22 -35.57
CA GLY A 140 15.00 5.22 -36.64
C GLY A 140 14.28 6.48 -36.13
N THR A 141 13.25 6.92 -36.86
CA THR A 141 12.42 8.08 -36.50
C THR A 141 11.20 7.75 -35.63
N GLY A 142 10.96 6.47 -35.31
CA GLY A 142 9.76 6.02 -34.62
C GLY A 142 10.03 5.19 -33.36
N TRP A 143 8.96 4.60 -32.83
CA TRP A 143 9.01 3.73 -31.66
C TRP A 143 8.63 2.29 -32.01
N LYS A 144 9.17 1.34 -31.24
CA LYS A 144 8.86 -0.08 -31.34
C LYS A 144 8.62 -0.65 -29.95
N LEU A 145 7.75 -1.65 -29.86
CA LEU A 145 7.61 -2.50 -28.68
C LEU A 145 8.44 -3.77 -28.89
N ARG A 146 9.17 -4.21 -27.86
CA ARG A 146 9.82 -5.53 -27.78
C ARG A 146 9.28 -6.30 -26.58
N ALA A 147 8.82 -7.53 -26.79
CA ALA A 147 8.55 -8.48 -25.70
C ALA A 147 9.89 -9.04 -25.17
N VAL A 148 10.09 -9.01 -23.85
CA VAL A 148 11.39 -9.36 -23.24
C VAL A 148 11.31 -10.66 -22.44
N GLY A 149 10.45 -10.73 -21.41
CA GLY A 149 10.29 -11.94 -20.59
C GLY A 149 11.55 -12.34 -19.82
N GLN A 150 12.30 -11.37 -19.29
CA GLN A 150 13.53 -11.59 -18.53
C GLN A 150 13.26 -11.44 -17.03
N GLY A 151 13.48 -12.51 -16.27
CA GLY A 151 13.34 -12.51 -14.82
C GLY A 151 14.63 -12.09 -14.08
N PHE A 152 14.45 -11.64 -12.84
CA PHE A 152 15.49 -11.27 -11.87
C PHE A 152 15.18 -11.96 -10.52
N ARG A 153 16.13 -12.74 -10.01
CA ARG A 153 16.09 -13.31 -8.64
C ARG A 153 16.46 -12.21 -7.64
N GLY A 154 15.84 -12.19 -6.46
CA GLY A 154 16.04 -11.13 -5.46
C GLY A 154 15.11 -9.92 -5.63
N GLY A 155 14.19 -9.95 -6.59
CA GLY A 155 13.09 -8.99 -6.68
C GLY A 155 13.49 -7.63 -7.25
N LEU A 156 12.85 -6.57 -6.73
CA LEU A 156 12.95 -5.23 -7.29
C LEU A 156 14.35 -4.61 -7.14
N GLN A 157 15.06 -4.90 -6.05
CA GLN A 157 16.39 -4.34 -5.77
C GLN A 157 17.42 -4.62 -6.88
N PRO A 158 17.76 -5.88 -7.22
CA PRO A 158 18.73 -6.17 -8.27
C PRO A 158 18.27 -5.74 -9.67
N LEU A 159 16.96 -5.64 -9.90
CA LEU A 159 16.40 -5.04 -11.12
C LEU A 159 16.63 -3.52 -11.18
N ALA A 160 16.50 -2.83 -10.05
CA ALA A 160 16.70 -1.38 -9.95
C ALA A 160 18.19 -1.01 -10.03
N GLU A 161 19.05 -1.76 -9.35
CA GLU A 161 20.53 -1.64 -9.41
C GLU A 161 21.06 -1.87 -10.84
N HIS A 162 20.48 -2.83 -11.58
CA HIS A 162 20.80 -3.08 -12.98
C HIS A 162 20.60 -1.85 -13.87
N PHE A 163 19.60 -1.01 -13.57
CA PHE A 163 19.35 0.27 -14.25
C PHE A 163 20.01 1.48 -13.58
N GLY A 164 20.81 1.26 -12.52
CA GLY A 164 21.57 2.31 -11.83
C GLY A 164 20.80 3.10 -10.79
N VAL A 165 19.67 2.59 -10.28
CA VAL A 165 19.06 3.14 -9.06
C VAL A 165 19.94 2.79 -7.87
N ALA A 166 20.32 3.80 -7.07
CA ALA A 166 20.95 3.58 -5.78
C ALA A 166 19.89 3.16 -4.74
N VAL A 167 19.71 1.85 -4.56
CA VAL A 167 19.03 1.31 -3.38
C VAL A 167 20.06 1.35 -2.25
N ALA A 168 19.73 2.02 -1.14
CA ALA A 168 20.59 1.97 0.03
C ALA A 168 20.51 0.55 0.63
N ASP A 169 21.64 -0.01 1.04
CA ASP A 169 21.67 -1.29 1.75
C ASP A 169 20.96 -1.13 3.11
N ASP A 170 19.69 -1.50 3.19
CA ASP A 170 19.02 -1.75 4.45
C ASP A 170 19.50 -3.12 4.98
N ASP A 171 20.06 -3.14 6.20
CA ASP A 171 20.64 -4.32 6.84
C ASP A 171 19.68 -5.54 6.84
N PRO A 172 20.20 -6.78 6.74
CA PRO A 172 19.42 -7.98 6.44
C PRO A 172 18.65 -8.56 7.65
N GLU A 173 17.90 -7.74 8.38
CA GLU A 173 16.89 -8.21 9.34
C GLU A 173 15.53 -7.51 9.14
N THR A 174 14.53 -8.30 8.71
CA THR A 174 13.07 -8.03 8.62
C THR A 174 12.49 -7.89 7.21
N SER A 175 12.45 -9.01 6.47
CA SER A 175 11.40 -9.24 5.46
C SER A 175 10.74 -10.60 5.72
N ALA A 176 9.53 -10.56 6.28
CA ALA A 176 8.68 -11.70 6.55
C ALA A 176 7.19 -11.31 6.45
N SER A 177 6.78 -10.92 5.22
CA SER A 177 5.59 -11.41 4.51
C SER A 177 4.16 -11.38 5.15
N VAL A 178 3.16 -11.06 4.29
CA VAL A 178 1.70 -11.42 4.36
C VAL A 178 0.78 -10.61 5.33
N PRO A 179 -0.54 -10.35 5.06
CA PRO A 179 -1.26 -9.91 3.84
C PRO A 179 -2.24 -8.70 4.05
N ALA A 180 -2.82 -8.12 2.98
CA ALA A 180 -4.00 -7.23 3.08
C ALA A 180 -5.03 -7.43 1.92
N PRO A 181 -6.33 -7.72 2.21
CA PRO A 181 -7.39 -7.81 1.19
C PRO A 181 -8.25 -6.54 0.97
N ILE A 182 -8.33 -6.11 -0.30
CA ILE A 182 -9.51 -5.59 -1.06
C ILE A 182 -10.54 -4.66 -0.37
N GLU A 183 -10.71 -3.42 -0.90
CA GLU A 183 -12.00 -2.69 -0.88
C GLU A 183 -12.26 -1.88 -2.19
N PRO A 184 -13.52 -1.74 -2.70
CA PRO A 184 -13.85 -1.13 -4.02
C PRO A 184 -14.24 0.38 -3.96
N PRO A 185 -14.52 1.07 -5.10
CA PRO A 185 -14.16 2.48 -5.30
C PRO A 185 -15.23 3.54 -4.92
N HIS A 186 -14.81 4.80 -4.84
CA HIS A 186 -15.68 5.98 -4.65
C HIS A 186 -15.49 7.11 -5.70
N SER A 187 -16.55 7.90 -5.84
CA SER A 187 -16.91 8.79 -6.96
C SER A 187 -16.22 10.18 -6.98
N PRO A 188 -16.27 10.93 -8.11
CA PRO A 188 -15.60 12.24 -8.23
C PRO A 188 -16.30 13.41 -7.49
N PRO A 189 -15.59 14.52 -7.22
CA PRO A 189 -16.03 15.58 -6.29
C PRO A 189 -16.94 16.66 -6.90
N ILE A 190 -17.67 17.35 -6.01
CA ILE A 190 -18.59 18.47 -6.30
C ILE A 190 -17.85 19.82 -6.15
N PRO A 191 -18.08 20.83 -7.00
CA PRO A 191 -17.41 22.15 -6.93
C PRO A 191 -17.93 23.06 -5.78
N PRO A 192 -17.11 24.02 -5.32
CA PRO A 192 -17.39 24.83 -4.12
C PRO A 192 -18.40 25.97 -4.34
N ARG A 193 -19.07 26.40 -3.25
CA ARG A 193 -19.93 27.60 -3.20
C ARG A 193 -19.19 28.83 -2.64
N PRO A 194 -19.59 30.07 -3.01
CA PRO A 194 -18.97 31.30 -2.53
C PRO A 194 -19.45 31.72 -1.13
N ILE A 195 -18.63 32.53 -0.46
CA ILE A 195 -18.77 32.98 0.94
C ILE A 195 -19.59 34.29 1.02
N PRO A 196 -20.63 34.38 1.87
CA PRO A 196 -21.30 35.64 2.19
C PRO A 196 -20.56 36.49 3.25
N LEU A 197 -20.65 37.81 3.11
CA LEU A 197 -20.06 38.80 4.03
C LEU A 197 -20.82 38.95 5.36
N GLU A 198 -20.10 39.49 6.33
CA GLU A 198 -20.44 39.62 7.75
C GLU A 198 -21.55 40.65 8.03
N ALA A 199 -22.43 40.37 9.01
CA ALA A 199 -23.48 41.27 9.47
C ALA A 199 -23.69 41.16 11.00
N THR A 200 -24.02 42.28 11.63
CA THR A 200 -24.07 42.50 13.09
C THR A 200 -25.09 41.64 13.85
N PRO A 201 -24.86 41.38 15.17
CA PRO A 201 -25.71 40.50 15.97
C PRO A 201 -27.05 41.18 16.35
N PRO A 202 -28.21 40.48 16.23
CA PRO A 202 -29.49 40.94 16.73
C PRO A 202 -29.70 40.60 18.23
N PRO A 203 -30.63 41.30 18.93
CA PRO A 203 -30.80 41.19 20.39
C PRO A 203 -31.59 39.96 20.87
N THR A 204 -31.41 39.64 22.16
CA THR A 204 -32.02 38.53 22.90
C THR A 204 -33.56 38.51 22.85
N PRO A 205 -34.21 37.36 22.56
CA PRO A 205 -35.67 37.25 22.57
C PRO A 205 -36.26 36.85 23.94
N GLU A 206 -37.38 37.47 24.30
CA GLU A 206 -38.26 37.09 25.42
C GLU A 206 -38.99 35.73 25.22
N PRO A 207 -39.45 35.09 26.31
CA PRO A 207 -40.11 33.78 26.24
C PRO A 207 -41.54 33.87 25.66
N ARG A 208 -41.72 33.44 24.40
CA ARG A 208 -43.06 33.33 23.79
C ARG A 208 -43.84 32.11 24.27
N GLN A 209 -45.08 32.35 24.67
CA GLN A 209 -46.04 31.34 25.11
C GLN A 209 -46.39 30.34 23.99
N ARG A 210 -46.56 29.06 24.35
CA ARG A 210 -46.94 27.99 23.41
C ARG A 210 -48.44 28.07 23.09
N ARG A 211 -48.79 28.18 21.80
CA ARG A 211 -50.15 27.86 21.31
C ARG A 211 -50.26 26.37 20.91
N PRO A 212 -51.43 25.73 21.12
CA PRO A 212 -51.63 24.33 20.73
C PRO A 212 -51.67 24.15 19.20
N ARG A 213 -51.19 23.01 18.71
CA ARG A 213 -51.30 22.61 17.30
C ARG A 213 -52.65 21.93 17.02
N PRO A 214 -53.29 22.16 15.86
CA PRO A 214 -54.49 21.44 15.48
C PRO A 214 -54.17 19.99 15.06
N GLY A 215 -54.98 19.04 15.56
CA GLY A 215 -54.81 17.62 15.29
C GLY A 215 -55.42 17.20 13.95
N TRP A 216 -54.59 16.71 13.03
CA TRP A 216 -55.01 16.17 11.73
C TRP A 216 -54.74 14.66 11.58
N LEU A 217 -54.21 14.01 12.63
CA LEU A 217 -53.84 12.58 12.63
C LEU A 217 -54.91 11.62 13.19
N THR A 218 -56.11 12.10 13.56
CA THR A 218 -57.16 11.27 14.17
C THR A 218 -58.20 10.72 13.19
N TRP A 219 -58.21 11.16 11.92
CA TRP A 219 -59.22 10.74 10.93
C TRP A 219 -58.78 9.59 10.03
N GLY A 220 -57.46 9.36 9.85
CA GLY A 220 -56.95 8.27 9.02
C GLY A 220 -57.17 6.86 9.60
N LEU A 221 -57.15 6.71 10.92
CA LEU A 221 -57.29 5.40 11.57
C LEU A 221 -58.74 4.88 11.59
N ALA A 222 -59.73 5.79 11.56
CA ALA A 222 -61.15 5.43 11.59
C ALA A 222 -61.64 4.82 10.26
N LEU A 223 -61.04 5.20 9.13
CA LEU A 223 -61.45 4.74 7.81
C LEU A 223 -61.03 3.29 7.53
N LEU A 224 -59.89 2.84 8.07
CA LEU A 224 -59.41 1.46 7.92
C LEU A 224 -60.23 0.45 8.73
N ILE A 225 -60.78 0.86 9.87
CA ILE A 225 -61.60 -0.02 10.73
C ILE A 225 -63.01 -0.23 10.16
N LEU A 226 -63.55 0.75 9.42
CA LEU A 226 -64.86 0.65 8.75
C LEU A 226 -64.83 -0.15 7.44
N LEU A 227 -63.67 -0.33 6.80
CA LEU A 227 -63.52 -1.16 5.60
C LEU A 227 -63.37 -2.67 5.92
N ALA A 228 -63.02 -3.02 7.16
CA ALA A 228 -62.85 -4.41 7.59
C ALA A 228 -64.16 -5.15 7.94
N THR A 229 -65.30 -4.44 8.01
CA THR A 229 -66.61 -5.01 8.41
C THR A 229 -67.62 -5.13 7.26
N ALA A 230 -67.21 -4.84 6.01
CA ALA A 230 -68.11 -4.73 4.86
C ALA A 230 -68.09 -5.93 3.87
N THR A 231 -67.22 -6.93 4.07
CA THR A 231 -67.16 -8.13 3.22
C THR A 231 -67.27 -9.42 4.04
N GLY A 232 -68.49 -9.73 4.45
CA GLY A 232 -68.82 -11.05 5.01
C GLY A 232 -68.75 -12.13 3.93
N ALA A 233 -67.66 -12.90 3.91
CA ALA A 233 -67.52 -14.13 3.13
C ALA A 233 -66.96 -15.24 4.02
N LEU A 234 -67.88 -16.01 4.60
CA LEU A 234 -67.62 -17.19 5.43
C LEU A 234 -67.38 -18.41 4.53
N TRP A 235 -66.59 -19.38 5.01
CA TRP A 235 -66.40 -20.74 4.47
C TRP A 235 -65.71 -20.90 3.09
N LEU A 236 -64.43 -21.36 3.12
CA LEU A 236 -63.96 -22.65 2.57
C LEU A 236 -62.45 -22.61 2.27
N PHE A 237 -61.62 -23.20 3.12
CA PHE A 237 -60.51 -24.07 2.71
C PHE A 237 -60.02 -24.90 3.91
N LYS A 238 -59.88 -26.22 3.72
CA LYS A 238 -59.45 -27.16 4.77
C LYS A 238 -57.92 -27.35 4.79
N PRO A 239 -57.32 -27.69 5.94
CA PRO A 239 -55.93 -28.09 6.06
C PRO A 239 -55.78 -29.62 6.09
N ASP A 240 -55.60 -30.26 4.94
CA ASP A 240 -55.30 -31.70 4.85
C ASP A 240 -54.35 -31.98 3.67
N TRP A 241 -53.07 -32.26 3.97
CA TRP A 241 -52.00 -32.89 3.16
C TRP A 241 -50.68 -32.72 3.93
N LEU A 242 -49.88 -33.71 4.34
CA LEU A 242 -49.97 -35.17 4.50
C LEU A 242 -49.09 -35.48 5.74
N GLU A 243 -49.63 -36.04 6.83
CA GLU A 243 -49.61 -37.48 7.20
C GLU A 243 -48.25 -38.09 7.60
N ILE A 244 -48.30 -38.90 8.66
CA ILE A 244 -47.19 -39.45 9.46
C ILE A 244 -47.15 -41.00 9.27
N PRO A 245 -46.07 -41.73 9.61
CA PRO A 245 -45.83 -42.18 10.99
C PRO A 245 -44.34 -42.11 11.41
N GLY A 246 -43.96 -42.19 12.68
CA GLY A 246 -44.74 -42.61 13.84
C GLY A 246 -44.24 -43.91 14.49
N GLU A 247 -42.91 -44.10 14.62
CA GLU A 247 -42.30 -44.92 15.68
C GLU A 247 -40.76 -44.75 15.70
N LEU A 248 -40.22 -44.26 16.82
CA LEU A 248 -38.98 -44.74 17.49
C LEU A 248 -38.62 -43.81 18.66
N TRP A 249 -39.05 -44.26 19.84
CA TRP A 249 -38.56 -44.01 21.20
C TRP A 249 -37.21 -43.26 21.29
N ALA A 250 -37.07 -42.15 22.03
CA ALA A 250 -37.48 -41.87 23.41
C ALA A 250 -36.84 -42.83 24.43
N GLU A 251 -35.52 -42.69 24.67
CA GLU A 251 -34.94 -43.11 25.93
C GLU A 251 -33.92 -42.10 26.49
N THR A 252 -34.22 -41.75 27.73
CA THR A 252 -33.54 -41.00 28.78
C THR A 252 -32.04 -41.27 28.92
N ARG A 253 -31.17 -40.26 29.16
CA ARG A 253 -31.00 -39.35 30.33
C ARG A 253 -29.99 -39.91 31.36
N ASP A 254 -29.30 -38.99 32.03
CA ASP A 254 -28.39 -39.17 33.17
C ASP A 254 -27.01 -39.82 32.90
N TYR A 255 -25.96 -38.98 32.90
CA TYR A 255 -24.71 -39.28 33.61
C TYR A 255 -23.98 -37.98 33.98
N PHE A 256 -24.24 -37.47 35.19
CA PHE A 256 -23.51 -36.36 35.79
C PHE A 256 -22.32 -36.89 36.64
N ALA A 257 -21.34 -36.02 36.89
CA ALA A 257 -20.06 -36.35 37.50
C ALA A 257 -20.12 -36.69 39.01
N TYR A 258 -19.26 -37.63 39.43
CA TYR A 258 -18.45 -37.72 40.68
C TYR A 258 -17.65 -39.04 40.56
N THR A 259 -16.36 -39.19 40.88
CA THR A 259 -15.56 -38.74 42.03
C THR A 259 -14.07 -38.59 41.67
N SER A 260 -13.31 -37.90 42.53
CA SER A 260 -11.85 -37.92 42.58
C SER A 260 -11.34 -38.97 43.59
N SER A 261 -10.13 -39.51 43.39
CA SER A 261 -9.01 -39.52 44.39
C SER A 261 -7.94 -40.61 44.13
N THR A 262 -6.66 -40.26 44.37
CA THR A 262 -5.52 -41.14 44.76
C THR A 262 -5.11 -42.30 43.82
N SER A 263 -3.84 -42.55 43.47
CA SER A 263 -2.51 -42.04 43.88
C SER A 263 -1.56 -42.05 42.64
N ALA A 264 -0.25 -41.79 42.65
CA ALA A 264 0.74 -41.57 43.72
C ALA A 264 1.91 -40.67 43.25
N THR A 265 2.84 -40.38 44.17
CA THR A 265 4.19 -39.84 43.95
C THR A 265 5.15 -40.86 43.30
N LEU A 266 6.12 -40.38 42.52
CA LEU A 266 7.52 -40.83 42.60
C LEU A 266 8.49 -39.84 41.90
N ASP A 267 9.71 -39.79 42.41
CA ASP A 267 10.76 -38.80 42.11
C ASP A 267 11.45 -38.95 40.74
N ALA A 268 12.21 -37.90 40.39
CA ALA A 268 13.09 -37.83 39.22
C ALA A 268 14.27 -38.84 39.28
N PRO A 269 15.03 -38.99 38.17
CA PRO A 269 16.25 -38.17 38.10
C PRO A 269 16.61 -37.63 36.70
N GLN A 270 17.25 -36.45 36.66
CA GLN A 270 17.98 -35.97 35.48
C GLN A 270 19.29 -36.75 35.28
N PRO A 271 19.73 -37.01 34.03
CA PRO A 271 21.09 -37.43 33.74
C PRO A 271 22.09 -36.25 33.81
N PRO A 272 23.37 -36.49 34.15
CA PRO A 272 24.27 -35.46 34.67
C PRO A 272 25.08 -34.68 33.63
N THR A 273 25.40 -33.44 33.98
CA THR A 273 26.49 -32.64 33.40
C THR A 273 27.86 -33.13 33.90
N PRO A 274 28.86 -33.36 33.05
CA PRO A 274 30.26 -33.40 33.46
C PRO A 274 30.92 -32.01 33.35
N ALA A 275 31.73 -31.66 34.35
CA ALA A 275 32.55 -30.45 34.34
C ALA A 275 33.96 -30.73 33.75
N SER A 276 34.58 -29.69 33.19
CA SER A 276 36.03 -29.44 33.00
C SER A 276 37.00 -30.65 33.09
N THR A 277 37.93 -30.85 32.15
CA THR A 277 39.00 -29.88 31.83
C THR A 277 39.78 -30.35 30.60
N GLU A 278 39.98 -29.50 29.58
CA GLU A 278 41.33 -29.27 29.05
C GLU A 278 41.42 -27.98 28.22
N ARG A 279 42.64 -27.45 28.13
CA ARG A 279 42.97 -26.14 27.59
C ARG A 279 43.62 -26.34 26.24
N ASP A 280 42.98 -25.87 25.17
CA ASP A 280 43.65 -25.79 23.88
C ASP A 280 43.36 -24.45 23.20
N SER A 281 44.44 -23.76 22.82
CA SER A 281 44.44 -22.36 22.44
C SER A 281 43.95 -22.20 21.00
N ARG A 282 42.68 -21.81 20.81
CA ARG A 282 42.17 -21.46 19.49
C ARG A 282 41.45 -20.12 19.52
N THR A 283 41.91 -19.23 18.64
CA THR A 283 41.50 -17.83 18.50
C THR A 283 40.00 -17.63 18.65
N THR A 284 39.59 -16.84 19.63
CA THR A 284 38.19 -16.47 19.86
C THR A 284 37.73 -15.55 18.74
N ALA A 285 37.28 -16.13 17.62
CA ALA A 285 36.41 -15.42 16.71
C ALA A 285 35.18 -15.00 17.51
N SER A 286 34.95 -13.68 17.60
CA SER A 286 33.81 -13.09 18.29
C SER A 286 32.52 -13.59 17.67
N ARG A 287 31.94 -14.62 18.30
CA ARG A 287 30.63 -15.18 17.95
C ARG A 287 29.63 -14.01 17.92
N PRO A 288 28.90 -13.79 16.82
CA PRO A 288 27.95 -12.68 16.75
C PRO A 288 26.97 -12.79 17.92
N LEU A 289 26.69 -11.65 18.55
CA LEU A 289 25.70 -11.56 19.61
C LEU A 289 24.40 -12.15 19.08
N SER A 290 23.91 -13.22 19.70
CA SER A 290 22.59 -13.74 19.39
C SER A 290 21.58 -12.67 19.79
N THR A 291 21.05 -11.94 18.81
CA THR A 291 20.00 -10.94 18.99
C THR A 291 18.86 -11.61 19.75
N ARG A 292 18.73 -11.28 21.03
CA ARG A 292 17.83 -12.00 21.93
C ARG A 292 16.42 -11.56 21.58
N TYR A 293 15.68 -12.41 20.84
CA TYR A 293 14.34 -12.08 20.36
C TYR A 293 13.49 -11.48 21.48
N GLN A 294 13.18 -10.20 21.35
CA GLN A 294 12.39 -9.46 22.33
C GLN A 294 10.98 -9.38 21.78
N ALA A 295 10.03 -9.98 22.50
CA ALA A 295 8.64 -9.98 22.09
C ALA A 295 8.14 -8.53 21.92
N PRO A 296 7.38 -8.22 20.85
CA PRO A 296 6.89 -6.87 20.62
C PRO A 296 6.00 -6.42 21.78
N THR A 297 6.24 -5.18 22.24
CA THR A 297 5.50 -4.54 23.35
C THR A 297 4.85 -3.27 22.86
N CYS A 298 3.60 -3.03 23.25
CA CYS A 298 2.97 -1.73 23.08
C CYS A 298 3.19 -0.89 24.36
N PRO A 299 3.77 0.32 24.26
CA PRO A 299 3.96 1.21 25.42
C PRO A 299 2.73 2.07 25.75
N TRP A 300 1.59 1.85 25.08
CA TRP A 300 0.38 2.68 25.17
C TRP A 300 -0.90 1.84 25.29
N ASP A 301 -1.94 2.43 25.87
CA ASP A 301 -3.31 1.93 25.76
C ASP A 301 -3.93 2.31 24.41
N ASP A 302 -5.03 1.65 24.04
CA ASP A 302 -5.60 1.71 22.68
C ASP A 302 -6.00 3.12 22.21
N ALA A 303 -6.48 3.99 23.10
CA ALA A 303 -6.91 5.34 22.72
C ALA A 303 -5.73 6.27 22.33
N PRO A 304 -4.65 6.38 23.13
CA PRO A 304 -3.42 7.06 22.73
C PRO A 304 -2.79 6.56 21.42
N VAL A 305 -2.96 5.28 21.05
CA VAL A 305 -2.43 4.73 19.78
C VAL A 305 -3.07 5.44 18.57
N PHE A 306 -4.39 5.62 18.55
CA PHE A 306 -5.07 6.31 17.44
C PHE A 306 -4.73 7.80 17.37
N GLU A 307 -4.58 8.48 18.52
CA GLU A 307 -4.15 9.88 18.56
C GLU A 307 -2.73 10.05 17.97
N ARG A 308 -1.80 9.17 18.35
CA ARG A 308 -0.43 9.14 17.80
C ARG A 308 -0.39 8.80 16.32
N TYR A 309 -1.22 7.86 15.85
CA TYR A 309 -1.35 7.57 14.42
C TYR A 309 -1.86 8.79 13.63
N HIS A 310 -2.85 9.54 14.13
CA HIS A 310 -3.31 10.76 13.46
C HIS A 310 -2.22 11.85 13.41
N ALA A 311 -1.46 12.02 14.51
CA ALA A 311 -0.32 12.92 14.54
C ALA A 311 0.83 12.49 13.59
N LEU A 312 1.07 11.18 13.45
CA LEU A 312 2.01 10.63 12.48
C LEU A 312 1.55 10.93 11.04
N GLY A 313 0.27 10.71 10.73
CA GLY A 313 -0.32 10.98 9.41
C GLY A 313 -0.22 12.46 8.99
N GLU A 314 -0.51 13.40 9.89
CA GLU A 314 -0.33 14.83 9.60
C GLU A 314 1.14 15.19 9.31
N ASN A 315 2.08 14.62 10.09
CA ASN A 315 3.51 14.88 9.90
C ASN A 315 4.02 14.26 8.60
N TYR A 316 3.62 13.03 8.28
CA TYR A 316 3.94 12.33 7.03
C TYR A 316 3.58 13.18 5.79
N VAL A 317 2.36 13.74 5.74
CA VAL A 317 1.93 14.61 4.63
C VAL A 317 2.82 15.85 4.49
N ARG A 318 3.26 16.45 5.61
CA ARG A 318 4.15 17.63 5.60
C ARG A 318 5.54 17.27 5.06
N ILE A 319 6.11 16.10 5.41
CA ILE A 319 7.38 15.61 4.86
C ILE A 319 7.26 15.43 3.35
N LEU A 320 6.23 14.71 2.90
CA LEU A 320 6.03 14.39 1.49
C LEU A 320 5.96 15.68 0.65
N GLN A 321 5.20 16.68 1.11
CA GLN A 321 5.14 18.00 0.48
C GLN A 321 6.46 18.77 0.51
N ARG A 322 7.29 18.63 1.57
CA ARG A 322 8.61 19.26 1.66
C ARG A 322 9.60 18.62 0.70
N VAL A 323 9.70 17.30 0.70
CA VAL A 323 10.59 16.51 -0.18
C VAL A 323 10.22 16.71 -1.64
N GLU A 324 8.93 16.71 -2.00
CA GLU A 324 8.47 16.98 -3.37
C GLU A 324 8.80 18.42 -3.83
N ARG A 325 8.69 19.41 -2.93
CA ARG A 325 9.08 20.80 -3.19
C ARG A 325 10.58 20.91 -3.44
N SER A 326 11.40 20.28 -2.60
CA SER A 326 12.86 20.23 -2.76
C SER A 326 13.26 19.54 -4.06
N ASN A 327 12.63 18.43 -4.44
CA ASN A 327 12.88 17.75 -5.72
C ASN A 327 12.62 18.66 -6.93
N LYS A 328 11.51 19.41 -6.91
CA LYS A 328 11.19 20.41 -7.95
C LYS A 328 12.20 21.56 -7.97
N LEU A 329 12.66 22.01 -6.81
CA LEU A 329 13.63 23.09 -6.68
C LEU A 329 15.03 22.67 -7.16
N LEU A 330 15.49 21.46 -6.80
CA LEU A 330 16.72 20.87 -7.31
C LEU A 330 16.71 20.76 -8.84
N GLY A 331 15.62 20.26 -9.41
CA GLY A 331 15.44 20.18 -10.86
C GLY A 331 15.47 21.54 -11.54
N LYS A 332 14.88 22.58 -10.90
CA LYS A 332 14.94 23.97 -11.37
C LYS A 332 16.38 24.51 -11.34
N TRP A 333 17.07 24.41 -10.21
CA TRP A 333 18.43 24.93 -10.05
C TRP A 333 19.46 24.22 -10.94
N ARG A 334 19.36 22.89 -11.11
CA ARG A 334 20.19 22.16 -12.10
C ARG A 334 19.93 22.63 -13.55
N ASN A 335 18.75 23.15 -13.87
CA ASN A 335 18.46 23.73 -15.19
C ASN A 335 19.04 25.16 -15.33
N GLU A 336 18.98 25.96 -14.27
CA GLU A 336 19.56 27.31 -14.23
C GLU A 336 21.10 27.25 -14.32
N LEU A 337 21.74 26.38 -13.54
CA LEU A 337 23.19 26.12 -13.57
C LEU A 337 23.69 25.71 -14.96
N ARG A 338 22.91 24.90 -15.69
CA ARG A 338 23.21 24.50 -17.08
C ARG A 338 23.06 25.64 -18.11
N GLN A 339 22.46 26.77 -17.73
CA GLN A 339 22.25 27.94 -18.59
C GLN A 339 23.18 29.11 -18.21
N SER A 340 23.50 29.27 -16.93
CA SER A 340 24.48 30.24 -16.43
C SER A 340 25.90 29.70 -16.59
N ALA A 341 26.52 29.96 -17.74
CA ALA A 341 27.89 29.54 -18.00
C ALA A 341 28.89 30.22 -17.04
N THR A 342 29.33 29.48 -16.02
CA THR A 342 30.45 29.75 -15.09
C THR A 342 30.24 30.74 -13.93
N ASP A 343 29.19 31.55 -13.90
CA ASP A 343 28.89 32.41 -12.73
C ASP A 343 27.85 31.76 -11.80
N CYS A 344 28.25 31.41 -10.58
CA CYS A 344 27.35 30.99 -9.50
C CYS A 344 27.03 32.17 -8.57
N PRO A 345 25.85 32.82 -8.71
CA PRO A 345 25.51 33.98 -7.90
C PRO A 345 25.22 33.56 -6.45
N ALA A 346 25.56 34.40 -5.46
CA ALA A 346 25.39 34.08 -4.04
C ALA A 346 23.98 33.54 -3.68
N PRO A 347 22.84 34.11 -4.16
CA PRO A 347 21.51 33.55 -3.90
C PRO A 347 21.29 32.11 -4.38
N PHE A 348 22.05 31.63 -5.37
CA PHE A 348 22.03 30.23 -5.78
C PHE A 348 22.76 29.36 -4.74
N VAL A 349 24.00 29.72 -4.39
CA VAL A 349 24.82 28.97 -3.43
C VAL A 349 24.15 28.93 -2.04
N ASP A 350 23.68 30.09 -1.57
CA ASP A 350 22.98 30.23 -0.29
C ASP A 350 21.66 29.45 -0.30
N GLY A 351 20.94 29.43 -1.43
CA GLY A 351 19.72 28.65 -1.60
C GLY A 351 19.96 27.13 -1.52
N ASN A 352 20.98 26.62 -2.23
CA ASN A 352 21.33 25.20 -2.16
C ASN A 352 21.75 24.82 -0.72
N ARG A 353 22.56 25.65 -0.05
CA ARG A 353 22.97 25.45 1.34
C ARG A 353 21.77 25.44 2.31
N GLN A 354 20.81 26.34 2.12
CA GLN A 354 19.59 26.39 2.93
C GLN A 354 18.69 25.16 2.73
N GLU A 355 18.61 24.61 1.50
CA GLU A 355 17.87 23.36 1.26
C GLU A 355 18.56 22.16 1.92
N VAL A 356 19.89 22.04 1.84
CA VAL A 356 20.68 21.01 2.55
C VAL A 356 20.41 21.07 4.05
N GLU A 357 20.54 22.25 4.67
CA GLU A 357 20.28 22.43 6.09
C GLU A 357 18.86 22.00 6.47
N GLN A 358 17.84 22.49 5.75
CA GLN A 358 16.44 22.20 6.07
C GLN A 358 16.03 20.74 5.79
N LEU A 359 16.66 20.07 4.84
CA LEU A 359 16.44 18.63 4.59
C LEU A 359 17.11 17.77 5.67
N SER A 360 18.33 18.12 6.09
CA SER A 360 19.04 17.40 7.16
C SER A 360 18.32 17.45 8.52
N GLN A 361 17.48 18.47 8.73
CA GLN A 361 16.68 18.66 9.94
C GLN A 361 15.35 17.89 9.94
N LEU A 362 14.97 17.18 8.86
CA LEU A 362 13.72 16.42 8.82
C LEU A 362 13.78 15.17 9.72
N PRO A 363 12.91 15.02 10.73
CA PRO A 363 13.00 13.92 11.70
C PRO A 363 12.37 12.62 11.18
N ILE A 364 12.68 12.24 9.93
CA ILE A 364 12.11 11.06 9.25
C ILE A 364 12.38 9.77 10.04
N SER A 365 13.62 9.56 10.50
CA SER A 365 13.99 8.37 11.29
C SER A 365 13.20 8.28 12.61
N ALA A 366 12.98 9.41 13.29
CA ALA A 366 12.19 9.42 14.54
C ALA A 366 10.71 9.06 14.29
N TRP A 367 10.18 9.40 13.12
CA TRP A 367 8.84 8.98 12.71
C TRP A 367 8.78 7.54 12.19
N MET A 368 9.86 6.98 11.64
CA MET A 368 9.98 5.53 11.38
C MET A 368 9.98 4.73 12.70
N ASP A 369 10.73 5.18 13.70
CA ASP A 369 10.71 4.57 15.04
C ASP A 369 9.31 4.64 15.69
N GLU A 370 8.57 5.71 15.43
CA GLU A 370 7.19 5.89 15.90
C GLU A 370 6.23 4.95 15.15
N SER A 371 6.32 4.84 13.82
CA SER A 371 5.45 3.95 13.03
C SER A 371 5.67 2.48 13.41
N ILE A 372 6.92 2.06 13.67
CA ILE A 372 7.24 0.71 14.16
C ILE A 372 6.59 0.44 15.52
N LYS A 373 6.63 1.39 16.47
CA LYS A 373 5.97 1.23 17.78
C LYS A 373 4.46 1.14 17.65
N LEU A 374 3.85 1.99 16.81
CA LEU A 374 2.42 1.96 16.54
C LEU A 374 1.99 0.66 15.84
N ASN A 375 2.81 0.11 14.93
CA ASN A 375 2.51 -1.14 14.25
C ASN A 375 2.53 -2.34 15.22
N ASN A 376 3.53 -2.38 16.12
CA ASN A 376 3.56 -3.33 17.24
C ASN A 376 2.33 -3.21 18.16
N CYS A 377 1.83 -2.00 18.38
CA CYS A 377 0.58 -1.77 19.11
C CYS A 377 -0.65 -2.29 18.37
N ALA A 378 -0.77 -2.03 17.06
CA ALA A 378 -1.88 -2.51 16.24
C ALA A 378 -1.95 -4.04 16.25
N GLY A 379 -0.84 -4.74 15.99
CA GLY A 379 -0.78 -6.20 16.03
C GLY A 379 -1.08 -6.82 17.40
N LEU A 380 -0.76 -6.13 18.50
CA LEU A 380 -1.16 -6.54 19.86
C LEU A 380 -2.65 -6.29 20.15
N MET A 381 -3.21 -5.20 19.61
CA MET A 381 -4.63 -4.87 19.70
C MET A 381 -5.48 -5.91 18.95
N ILE A 382 -5.09 -6.28 17.71
CA ILE A 382 -5.74 -7.33 16.91
C ILE A 382 -5.73 -8.66 17.67
N LYS A 383 -4.59 -9.08 18.21
CA LYS A 383 -4.48 -10.32 19.02
C LYS A 383 -5.37 -10.32 20.26
N ARG A 384 -5.59 -9.16 20.89
CA ARG A 384 -6.51 -9.01 22.03
C ARG A 384 -7.97 -9.15 21.56
N LEU A 385 -8.34 -8.40 20.53
CA LEU A 385 -9.71 -8.37 20.00
C LEU A 385 -10.14 -9.71 19.41
N ASP A 386 -9.28 -10.41 18.67
CA ASP A 386 -9.56 -11.75 18.17
C ASP A 386 -9.72 -12.78 19.31
N LYS A 387 -8.96 -12.63 20.41
CA LYS A 387 -9.15 -13.47 21.60
C LYS A 387 -10.51 -13.22 22.27
N GLU A 388 -10.89 -11.95 22.43
CA GLU A 388 -12.19 -11.57 23.01
C GLU A 388 -13.35 -12.03 22.12
N LEU A 389 -13.24 -11.87 20.80
CA LEU A 389 -14.22 -12.30 19.81
C LEU A 389 -14.47 -13.81 19.85
N ASN A 390 -13.41 -14.62 20.00
CA ASN A 390 -13.51 -16.07 20.15
C ASN A 390 -14.11 -16.54 21.49
N GLN A 391 -14.24 -15.65 22.49
CA GLN A 391 -14.77 -15.95 23.82
C GLN A 391 -16.18 -15.38 24.04
N GLU A 392 -16.66 -14.52 23.15
CA GLU A 392 -17.95 -13.84 23.27
C GLU A 392 -19.06 -14.59 22.53
N SER A 393 -20.26 -14.61 23.12
CA SER A 393 -21.46 -15.25 22.55
C SER A 393 -22.61 -14.26 22.33
N ARG A 394 -22.51 -13.04 22.88
CA ARG A 394 -23.56 -12.00 22.80
C ARG A 394 -23.48 -11.25 21.46
N PRO A 395 -24.48 -11.34 20.56
CA PRO A 395 -24.38 -10.81 19.20
C PRO A 395 -24.05 -9.32 19.09
N ILE A 396 -24.57 -8.49 20.02
CA ILE A 396 -24.32 -7.04 20.05
C ILE A 396 -22.84 -6.73 20.36
N ILE A 397 -22.17 -7.55 21.17
CA ILE A 397 -20.76 -7.36 21.53
C ILE A 397 -19.87 -7.92 20.42
N ILE A 398 -20.22 -9.07 19.83
CA ILE A 398 -19.58 -9.60 18.62
C ILE A 398 -19.54 -8.54 17.51
N GLN A 399 -20.66 -7.87 17.21
CA GLN A 399 -20.71 -6.81 16.19
C GLN A 399 -19.84 -5.58 16.51
N ARG A 400 -19.56 -5.32 17.80
CA ARG A 400 -18.63 -4.27 18.21
C ARG A 400 -17.18 -4.74 18.05
N LEU A 401 -16.85 -5.91 18.59
CA LEU A 401 -15.51 -6.49 18.54
C LEU A 401 -15.02 -6.71 17.10
N VAL A 402 -15.90 -7.14 16.18
CA VAL A 402 -15.58 -7.22 14.74
C VAL A 402 -15.18 -5.86 14.19
N ARG A 403 -15.98 -4.81 14.43
CA ARG A 403 -15.70 -3.45 13.96
C ARG A 403 -14.40 -2.89 14.55
N ASP A 404 -14.15 -3.13 15.83
CA ASP A 404 -12.94 -2.67 16.49
C ASP A 404 -11.71 -3.43 15.98
N ALA A 405 -11.84 -4.73 15.68
CA ALA A 405 -10.78 -5.54 15.07
C ALA A 405 -10.47 -5.11 13.63
N ASP A 406 -11.50 -4.83 12.82
CA ASP A 406 -11.33 -4.32 11.46
C ASP A 406 -10.69 -2.93 11.46
N ARG A 407 -11.05 -2.06 12.42
CA ARG A 407 -10.37 -0.77 12.62
C ARG A 407 -8.89 -0.96 12.99
N ALA A 408 -8.55 -1.97 13.79
CA ALA A 408 -7.17 -2.26 14.16
C ALA A 408 -6.36 -2.87 12.99
N ARG A 409 -6.98 -3.70 12.14
CA ARG A 409 -6.38 -4.22 10.89
C ARG A 409 -6.10 -3.11 9.88
N ASN A 410 -7.06 -2.19 9.69
CA ASN A 410 -6.87 -1.04 8.81
C ASN A 410 -5.73 -0.15 9.33
N LEU A 411 -5.63 0.07 10.64
CA LEU A 411 -4.52 0.77 11.27
C LEU A 411 -3.16 0.08 11.01
N GLU A 412 -3.07 -1.25 11.13
CA GLU A 412 -1.85 -2.03 10.84
C GLU A 412 -1.44 -1.91 9.36
N SER A 413 -2.41 -1.97 8.43
CA SER A 413 -2.19 -1.77 7.00
C SER A 413 -1.67 -0.37 6.70
N ASP A 414 -2.34 0.68 7.20
CA ASP A 414 -1.94 2.07 7.01
C ASP A 414 -0.54 2.35 7.57
N LEU A 415 -0.21 1.80 8.75
CA LEU A 415 1.10 1.95 9.38
C LEU A 415 2.20 1.24 8.60
N THR A 416 1.90 0.09 7.99
CA THR A 416 2.81 -0.63 7.10
C THR A 416 3.13 0.18 5.85
N ASP A 417 2.12 0.84 5.26
CA ASP A 417 2.30 1.72 4.10
C ASP A 417 3.06 3.00 4.47
N ILE A 418 2.71 3.67 5.59
CA ILE A 418 3.42 4.83 6.10
C ILE A 418 4.90 4.50 6.39
N ALA A 419 5.20 3.33 6.98
CA ALA A 419 6.58 2.92 7.25
C ALA A 419 7.39 2.74 5.96
N ARG A 420 6.80 2.12 4.93
CA ARG A 420 7.42 1.95 3.61
C ARG A 420 7.70 3.28 2.94
N ASP A 421 6.78 4.23 3.05
CA ASP A 421 6.93 5.56 2.47
C ASP A 421 7.94 6.42 3.23
N LEU A 422 8.00 6.33 4.56
CA LEU A 422 9.02 7.01 5.36
C LEU A 422 10.43 6.49 5.02
N ALA A 423 10.61 5.19 4.79
CA ALA A 423 11.88 4.64 4.32
C ALA A 423 12.26 5.18 2.92
N TYR A 424 11.29 5.27 2.00
CA TYR A 424 11.50 5.93 0.70
C TYR A 424 11.86 7.42 0.85
N LEU A 425 11.14 8.16 1.71
CA LEU A 425 11.38 9.58 1.95
C LEU A 425 12.75 9.84 2.61
N ARG A 426 13.22 8.95 3.51
CA ARG A 426 14.58 8.97 4.06
C ARG A 426 15.62 8.89 2.94
N ASN A 427 15.49 7.88 2.08
CA ASN A 427 16.44 7.63 0.99
C ASN A 427 16.37 8.75 -0.07
N LYS A 428 15.18 9.24 -0.44
CA LYS A 428 15.01 10.40 -1.36
C LYS A 428 15.58 11.69 -0.75
N THR A 429 15.43 11.90 0.56
CA THR A 429 16.00 13.08 1.26
C THR A 429 17.52 13.11 1.20
N SER A 430 18.19 11.96 1.41
CA SER A 430 19.65 11.86 1.22
C SER A 430 20.06 12.29 -0.18
N ARG A 431 19.47 11.69 -1.22
CA ARG A 431 19.81 12.00 -2.62
C ARG A 431 19.49 13.43 -3.05
N LEU A 432 18.54 14.09 -2.37
CA LEU A 432 18.28 15.51 -2.56
C LEU A 432 19.37 16.37 -1.92
N ILE A 433 19.83 16.03 -0.72
CA ILE A 433 20.98 16.68 -0.07
C ILE A 433 22.20 16.54 -0.98
N ASP A 434 22.57 15.31 -1.38
CA ASP A 434 23.68 15.02 -2.28
C ASP A 434 23.58 15.88 -3.57
N GLY A 435 22.39 15.95 -4.17
CA GLY A 435 22.16 16.74 -5.40
C GLY A 435 22.21 18.26 -5.23
N PHE A 436 21.91 18.79 -4.04
CA PHE A 436 22.12 20.21 -3.73
C PHE A 436 23.59 20.50 -3.38
N GLU A 437 24.31 19.56 -2.78
CA GLU A 437 25.75 19.65 -2.54
C GLU A 437 26.53 19.61 -3.87
N GLU A 438 26.20 18.70 -4.79
CA GLU A 438 26.75 18.67 -6.17
C GLU A 438 26.61 20.03 -6.89
N ASN A 439 25.49 20.74 -6.71
CA ASN A 439 25.29 22.07 -7.29
C ASN A 439 26.25 23.13 -6.69
N ILE A 440 26.63 22.98 -5.42
CA ILE A 440 27.60 23.86 -4.73
C ILE A 440 29.02 23.49 -5.17
N GLU A 441 29.36 22.21 -5.23
CA GLU A 441 30.66 21.72 -5.71
C GLU A 441 30.93 22.13 -7.16
N ALA A 442 29.89 22.11 -8.01
CA ALA A 442 29.97 22.58 -9.39
C ALA A 442 30.33 24.08 -9.53
N CYS A 443 30.18 24.86 -8.46
CA CYS A 443 30.62 26.26 -8.36
C CYS A 443 32.07 26.41 -7.87
N GLY A 444 32.75 25.32 -7.49
CA GLY A 444 34.13 25.32 -6.98
C GLY A 444 34.28 25.88 -5.56
N LEU A 445 33.29 25.65 -4.69
CA LEU A 445 33.22 26.15 -3.30
C LEU A 445 33.21 25.03 -2.26
#